data_AF-A0A381VJT2-F1
#
_entry.id   AF-A0A381VJT2-F1
#
_cell.length_a   1.000
_cell.length_b   1.000
_cell.length_c   1.000
_cell.angle_alpha   90.00
_cell.angle_beta   90.00
_cell.angle_gamma   90.00
#
_symmetry.space_group_name_H-M   'P 1'
#
loop_
_entity.id
_entity.type
_entity.pdbx_description
1 polymer ?
#
loop_
_entity_poly.entity_id
_entity_poly.type
_entity_poly.pdbx_seq_one_letter_code
_entity_poly.pdbx_strand_id
1 'polypeptide(L)'
;SYQKVNYIRDLSEKWQDGTMNLTDIDSMTDEEISSELIKVKGIGQWTADMFLMFTLGRPDVFPFGDLGIQKGVMILTNMNRLPTQKEMERKTKKWQPYRTVAAWYLWKLVDGPFKW
;
A
#
# COMPACT_ATOMS: atom_id res chain seq x y z
N SER A 1 -10.08 17.67 9.83
CA SER A 1 -9.11 18.24 10.78
C SER A 1 -8.24 19.27 10.05
N TYR A 2 -7.66 20.23 10.77
CA TYR A 2 -6.77 21.24 10.18
C TYR A 2 -5.56 20.62 9.46
N GLN A 3 -5.00 19.54 10.01
CA GLN A 3 -3.90 18.79 9.37
C GLN A 3 -4.27 18.25 7.98
N LYS A 4 -5.45 17.63 7.83
CA LYS A 4 -5.89 17.08 6.53
C LYS A 4 -6.12 18.18 5.48
N VAL A 5 -6.59 19.36 5.89
CA VAL A 5 -6.68 20.52 5.00
C VAL A 5 -5.30 20.93 4.48
N ASN A 6 -4.28 20.96 5.35
CA ASN A 6 -2.92 21.27 4.94
C ASN A 6 -2.33 20.23 3.98
N TYR A 7 -2.65 18.94 4.16
CA TYR A 7 -2.19 17.88 3.25
C TYR A 7 -2.80 18.01 1.85
N ILE A 8 -4.10 18.31 1.78
CA ILE A 8 -4.79 18.54 0.50
C ILE A 8 -4.22 19.78 -0.20
N ARG A 9 -3.93 20.84 0.56
CA ARG A 9 -3.31 22.05 0.03
C ARG A 9 -1.91 21.79 -0.52
N ASP A 10 -1.06 21.12 0.26
CA ASP A 10 0.30 20.74 -0.12
C ASP A 10 0.33 19.86 -1.39
N LEU A 11 -0.60 18.91 -1.51
CA LEU A 11 -0.80 18.14 -2.74
C LEU A 11 -1.13 19.05 -3.94
N SER A 12 -2.07 19.97 -3.75
CA SER A 12 -2.54 20.86 -4.82
C SER A 12 -1.44 21.82 -5.29
N GLU A 13 -0.66 22.36 -4.35
CA GLU A 13 0.48 23.24 -4.63
C GLU A 13 1.56 22.50 -5.42
N LYS A 14 1.97 21.30 -4.99
CA LYS A 14 2.97 20.46 -5.67
C LYS A 14 2.54 20.00 -7.06
N TRP A 15 1.24 19.81 -7.25
CA TRP A 15 0.68 19.53 -8.57
C TRP A 15 0.78 20.75 -9.48
N GLN A 16 0.44 21.93 -8.96
CA GLN A 16 0.43 23.17 -9.74
C GLN A 16 1.83 23.67 -10.11
N ASP A 17 2.82 23.51 -9.21
CA ASP A 17 4.19 23.96 -9.42
C ASP A 17 5.09 22.95 -10.16
N GLY A 18 4.58 21.74 -10.43
CA GLY A 18 5.30 20.69 -11.15
C GLY A 18 6.32 19.90 -10.30
N THR A 19 6.36 20.12 -8.98
CA THR A 19 7.19 19.34 -8.05
C THR A 19 6.79 17.86 -8.04
N MET A 20 5.50 17.58 -8.23
CA MET A 20 4.97 16.23 -8.43
C MET A 20 4.85 15.93 -9.92
N ASN A 21 5.53 14.90 -10.39
CA ASN A 21 5.43 14.47 -11.77
C ASN A 21 4.74 13.10 -11.90
N LEU A 22 3.42 13.14 -12.09
CA LEU A 22 2.59 11.97 -12.41
C LEU A 22 1.91 12.11 -13.78
N THR A 23 2.55 12.84 -14.70
CA THR A 23 1.94 13.21 -15.99
C THR A 23 1.72 12.02 -16.93
N ASP A 24 2.55 10.98 -16.81
CA ASP A 24 2.43 9.72 -17.55
C ASP A 24 2.36 8.53 -16.58
N ILE A 25 1.39 8.57 -15.68
CA ILE A 25 1.27 7.60 -14.57
C ILE A 25 1.15 6.14 -15.05
N ASP A 26 0.66 5.91 -16.27
CA ASP A 26 0.48 4.59 -16.84
C ASP A 26 1.82 3.91 -17.19
N SER A 27 2.82 4.69 -17.63
CA SER A 27 4.15 4.19 -17.98
C SER A 27 5.10 4.05 -16.78
N MET A 28 4.76 4.69 -15.66
CA MET A 28 5.56 4.65 -14.44
C MET A 28 5.44 3.32 -13.70
N THR A 29 6.53 2.92 -13.06
CA THR A 29 6.59 1.79 -12.12
C THR A 29 5.90 2.11 -10.79
N ASP A 30 5.54 1.07 -10.04
CA ASP A 30 4.93 1.21 -8.72
C ASP A 30 5.84 1.99 -7.74
N GLU A 31 7.16 1.79 -7.84
CA GLU A 31 8.17 2.48 -7.04
C GLU A 31 8.29 3.96 -7.41
N GLU A 32 8.24 4.31 -8.69
CA GLU A 32 8.28 5.71 -9.15
C GLU A 32 7.04 6.47 -8.68
N ILE A 33 5.85 5.88 -8.86
CA ILE A 33 4.60 6.49 -8.41
C ILE A 33 4.61 6.68 -6.89
N SER A 34 5.03 5.66 -6.13
CA SER A 34 5.15 5.76 -4.68
C SER A 34 6.09 6.87 -4.25
N SER A 35 7.24 6.99 -4.91
CA SER A 35 8.25 8.02 -4.62
C SER A 35 7.73 9.43 -4.85
N GLU A 36 6.96 9.65 -5.93
CA GLU A 36 6.31 10.93 -6.20
C GLU A 36 5.23 11.26 -5.17
N LEU A 37 4.36 10.28 -4.84
CA LEU A 37 3.27 10.46 -3.88
C LEU A 37 3.79 10.79 -2.47
N ILE A 38 4.87 10.15 -2.02
CA ILE A 38 5.45 10.36 -0.68
C ILE A 38 6.04 11.77 -0.50
N LYS A 39 6.33 12.50 -1.59
CA LYS A 39 6.76 13.91 -1.49
C LYS A 39 5.67 14.78 -0.86
N VAL A 40 4.41 14.38 -0.91
CA VAL A 40 3.27 15.12 -0.35
C VAL A 40 3.19 14.92 1.15
N LYS A 41 3.07 16.02 1.88
CA LYS A 41 2.94 15.99 3.32
C LYS A 41 1.66 15.25 3.71
N GLY A 42 1.80 14.21 4.52
CA GLY A 42 0.67 13.39 4.99
C GLY A 42 0.42 12.14 4.15
N ILE A 43 1.13 11.95 3.05
CA ILE A 43 1.16 10.68 2.31
C ILE A 43 2.39 9.89 2.74
N GLY A 44 2.18 8.72 3.35
CA GLY A 44 3.23 7.75 3.65
C GLY A 44 3.13 6.53 2.74
N GLN A 45 4.09 5.60 2.86
CA GLN A 45 4.15 4.39 2.03
C GLN A 45 2.83 3.61 2.02
N TRP A 46 2.21 3.39 3.18
CA TRP A 46 0.94 2.68 3.25
C TRP A 46 -0.16 3.36 2.42
N THR A 47 -0.26 4.69 2.46
CA THR A 47 -1.24 5.45 1.66
C THR A 47 -0.94 5.32 0.16
N ALA A 48 0.33 5.35 -0.23
CA ALA A 48 0.74 5.11 -1.61
C ALA A 48 0.36 3.68 -2.06
N ASP A 49 0.63 2.67 -1.23
CA ASP A 49 0.24 1.28 -1.52
C ASP A 49 -1.29 1.16 -1.73
N MET A 50 -2.10 1.79 -0.86
CA MET A 50 -3.56 1.82 -1.02
C MET A 50 -3.98 2.48 -2.33
N PHE A 51 -3.32 3.57 -2.73
CA PHE A 51 -3.61 4.25 -3.99
C PHE A 51 -3.27 3.36 -5.19
N LEU A 52 -2.09 2.71 -5.19
CA LEU A 52 -1.71 1.79 -6.25
C LEU A 52 -2.71 0.62 -6.38
N MET A 53 -3.14 0.04 -5.26
CA MET A 53 -4.06 -1.10 -5.24
C MET A 53 -5.48 -0.73 -5.67
N PHE A 54 -6.05 0.33 -5.07
CA PHE A 54 -7.49 0.60 -5.17
C PHE A 54 -7.85 1.68 -6.20
N THR A 55 -6.90 2.56 -6.55
CA THR A 55 -7.12 3.58 -7.59
C THR A 55 -6.54 3.12 -8.92
N LEU A 56 -5.29 2.63 -8.93
CA LEU A 56 -4.62 2.23 -10.18
C LEU A 56 -4.77 0.74 -10.52
N GLY A 57 -5.30 -0.07 -9.61
CA GLY A 57 -5.50 -1.50 -9.84
C GLY A 57 -4.21 -2.29 -10.06
N ARG A 58 -3.07 -1.81 -9.54
CA ARG A 58 -1.76 -2.47 -9.71
C ARG A 58 -1.79 -3.86 -9.07
N PRO A 59 -1.45 -4.94 -9.82
CA PRO A 59 -1.69 -6.31 -9.37
C PRO A 59 -0.64 -6.82 -8.37
N ASP A 60 0.56 -6.23 -8.32
CA ASP A 60 1.69 -6.76 -7.55
C ASP A 60 2.14 -5.89 -6.35
N VAL A 61 1.20 -5.19 -5.72
CA VAL A 61 1.47 -4.35 -4.55
C VAL A 61 1.27 -5.17 -3.27
N PHE A 62 2.17 -5.01 -2.30
CA PHE A 62 2.06 -5.67 -1.00
C PHE A 62 2.34 -4.70 0.14
N PRO A 63 1.31 -4.25 0.89
CA PRO A 63 1.46 -3.27 1.96
C PRO A 63 2.15 -3.86 3.20
N PHE A 64 3.49 -3.94 3.20
CA PHE A 64 4.24 -4.53 4.31
C PHE A 64 4.03 -3.80 5.66
N GLY A 65 3.69 -2.52 5.63
CA GLY A 65 3.39 -1.72 6.82
C GLY A 65 1.98 -1.91 7.38
N ASP A 66 1.10 -2.63 6.68
CA ASP A 66 -0.29 -2.81 7.10
C ASP A 66 -0.40 -3.87 8.21
N LEU A 67 -0.97 -3.47 9.35
CA LEU A 67 -1.11 -4.35 10.51
C LEU A 67 -2.06 -5.53 10.24
N GLY A 68 -3.09 -5.33 9.41
CA GLY A 68 -3.98 -6.40 8.97
C GLY A 68 -3.22 -7.41 8.13
N ILE A 69 -2.42 -6.96 7.16
CA ILE A 69 -1.56 -7.83 6.35
C ILE A 69 -0.56 -8.60 7.22
N GLN A 70 0.12 -7.93 8.14
CA GLN A 70 1.07 -8.57 9.07
C GLN A 70 0.39 -9.68 9.89
N LYS A 71 -0.80 -9.41 10.44
CA LYS A 71 -1.60 -10.41 11.15
C LYS A 71 -2.06 -11.54 10.23
N GLY A 72 -2.47 -11.23 9.01
CA GLY A 72 -2.86 -12.23 8.03
C GLY A 72 -1.71 -13.17 7.70
N VAL A 73 -0.51 -12.65 7.45
CA VAL A 73 0.69 -13.47 7.20
C VAL A 73 1.04 -14.31 8.43
N MET A 74 0.95 -13.73 9.63
CA MET A 74 1.16 -14.46 10.89
C MET A 74 0.22 -15.66 10.99
N ILE A 75 -1.09 -15.47 10.78
CA ILE A 75 -2.12 -16.52 10.83
C ILE A 75 -1.85 -17.56 9.74
N LEU A 76 -1.70 -17.13 8.48
CA LEU A 76 -1.51 -18.01 7.33
C LEU A 76 -0.26 -18.89 7.46
N THR A 77 0.77 -18.39 8.14
CA THR A 77 2.05 -19.09 8.27
C THR A 77 2.28 -19.66 9.67
N ASN A 78 1.24 -19.68 10.51
CA ASN A 78 1.23 -20.21 11.87
C ASN A 78 2.39 -19.70 12.74
N MET A 79 2.69 -18.40 12.64
CA MET A 79 3.72 -17.75 13.45
C MET A 79 3.12 -17.30 14.79
N ASN A 80 3.90 -17.41 15.86
CA ASN A 80 3.52 -17.00 17.22
C ASN A 80 3.76 -15.49 17.48
N ARG A 81 4.29 -14.75 16.50
CA ARG A 81 4.52 -13.31 16.55
C ARG A 81 4.29 -12.69 15.18
N LEU A 82 4.12 -11.36 15.15
CA LEU A 82 4.10 -10.62 13.89
C LEU A 82 5.40 -10.88 13.10
N PRO A 83 5.30 -11.20 11.81
CA PRO A 83 6.46 -11.37 10.96
C PRO A 83 7.17 -10.01 10.76
N THR A 84 8.49 -10.05 10.69
CA THR A 84 9.28 -8.90 10.24
C THR A 84 9.05 -8.67 8.74
N GLN A 85 9.33 -7.46 8.26
CA GLN A 85 9.22 -7.14 6.83
C GLN A 85 10.01 -8.12 5.95
N LYS A 86 11.26 -8.43 6.32
CA LYS A 86 12.11 -9.39 5.60
C LYS A 86 11.53 -10.81 5.55
N GLU A 87 10.87 -11.24 6.62
CA GLU A 87 10.18 -12.54 6.65
C GLU A 87 8.97 -12.54 5.73
N MET A 88 8.21 -11.44 5.70
CA MET A 88 7.09 -11.25 4.77
C MET A 88 7.60 -11.28 3.33
N GLU A 89 8.58 -10.44 2.95
CA GLU A 89 9.16 -10.38 1.60
C GLU A 89 9.54 -11.77 1.07
N ARG A 90 10.24 -12.58 1.89
CA ARG A 90 10.62 -13.95 1.51
C ARG A 90 9.40 -14.86 1.30
N LYS A 91 8.39 -14.77 2.16
CA LYS A 91 7.20 -15.63 2.12
C LYS A 91 6.23 -15.24 1.00
N THR A 92 6.14 -13.95 0.68
CA THR A 92 5.20 -13.39 -0.29
C THR A 92 5.77 -13.34 -1.71
N LYS A 93 7.07 -13.55 -1.90
CA LYS A 93 7.72 -13.60 -3.22
C LYS A 93 7.03 -14.55 -4.21
N LYS A 94 6.53 -15.70 -3.74
CA LYS A 94 5.82 -16.68 -4.57
C LYS A 94 4.42 -16.23 -5.03
N TRP A 95 3.91 -15.12 -4.52
CA TRP A 95 2.61 -14.56 -4.91
C TRP A 95 2.72 -13.54 -6.04
N GLN A 96 3.93 -13.20 -6.46
CA GLN A 96 4.13 -12.40 -7.66
C GLN A 96 3.58 -13.13 -8.90
N PRO A 97 2.97 -12.41 -9.87
CA PRO A 97 2.82 -10.95 -9.93
C PRO A 97 1.47 -10.45 -9.37
N TYR A 98 0.84 -11.18 -8.44
CA TYR A 98 -0.53 -10.92 -7.95
C TYR A 98 -0.59 -10.72 -6.43
N ARG A 99 0.42 -10.07 -5.84
CA ARG A 99 0.47 -9.80 -4.39
C ARG A 99 -0.72 -8.97 -3.88
N THR A 100 -1.31 -8.11 -4.70
CA THR A 100 -2.54 -7.35 -4.37
C THR A 100 -3.70 -8.28 -4.05
N VAL A 101 -3.87 -9.34 -4.84
CA VAL A 101 -4.92 -10.34 -4.62
C VAL A 101 -4.67 -11.12 -3.34
N ALA A 102 -3.42 -11.53 -3.08
CA ALA A 102 -3.06 -12.17 -1.83
C ALA A 102 -3.38 -11.28 -0.62
N ALA A 103 -3.07 -9.98 -0.70
CA ALA A 103 -3.38 -9.00 0.33
C ALA A 103 -4.89 -8.95 0.66
N TRP A 104 -5.77 -9.01 -0.35
CA TRP A 104 -7.22 -9.08 -0.13
C TRP A 104 -7.64 -10.30 0.68
N TYR A 105 -7.10 -11.48 0.36
CA TYR A 105 -7.40 -12.69 1.14
C TYR A 105 -6.84 -12.62 2.56
N LEU A 106 -5.68 -11.98 2.76
CA LEU A 106 -5.12 -11.77 4.10
C LEU A 106 -6.02 -10.87 4.95
N TRP A 107 -6.57 -9.78 4.40
CA TRP A 107 -7.54 -8.97 5.12
C TRP A 107 -8.80 -9.78 5.47
N LYS A 108 -9.34 -10.55 4.52
CA LYS A 108 -10.50 -11.43 4.80
C LYS A 108 -10.21 -12.49 5.87
N LEU A 109 -9.01 -13.05 5.89
CA LEU A 109 -8.58 -13.99 6.91
C LEU A 109 -8.58 -13.35 8.31
N VAL A 110 -8.21 -12.07 8.40
CA VAL A 110 -8.16 -11.33 9.67
C VAL A 110 -9.53 -10.85 10.13
N ASP A 111 -10.36 -10.37 9.21
CA ASP A 111 -11.74 -9.94 9.49
C ASP A 111 -12.59 -11.11 9.99
N GLY A 112 -12.27 -12.34 9.56
CA GLY A 112 -13.00 -13.55 9.87
C GLY A 112 -14.27 -13.71 9.01
N PRO A 113 -15.11 -14.71 9.31
CA PRO A 113 -16.33 -14.93 8.54
C PRO A 113 -17.26 -13.72 8.68
N PHE A 114 -17.81 -13.28 7.55
CA PHE A 114 -18.85 -12.26 7.53
C PHE A 114 -20.04 -12.74 8.37
N LYS A 115 -20.46 -11.93 9.34
CA LYS A 115 -21.63 -12.19 10.19
C LYS A 115 -22.74 -11.23 9.79
N TRP A 116 -23.91 -11.79 9.49
CA TRP A 116 -25.15 -11.04 9.22
C TRP A 116 -25.75 -10.49 10.51
#